data_AF-A0A968ULJ6-F1
#
_entry.id   AF-A0A968ULJ6-F1
#
_cell.length_a   1.000
_cell.length_b   1.000
_cell.length_c   1.000
_cell.angle_alpha   90.00
_cell.angle_beta   90.00
_cell.angle_gamma   90.00
#
_symmetry.space_group_name_H-M   'P 1'
#
loop_
_entity.id
_entity.type
_entity.pdbx_description
1 polymer ?
#
loop_
_entity_poly.entity_id
_entity_poly.type
_entity_poly.pdbx_seq_one_letter_code
_entity_poly.pdbx_strand_id
1 'polypeptide(L)'
;MLIVLILPILHAWHRYNHRIINVILLIICILMSYAADRNLILKYLLPFYIGLSLPEYRKFFSDLYQYPRIHALFSGAAVVGLLACSHSMIVRDSFEFRLAISIFGGLTLSCVLFGRNYLHKLLEHKSVRVMGKMSYSFYLLHWGVLVITCSEFIRLISLQDIVKTPLLFSFVMAIVTIPLTLIIAWGGYQYIEYPCIIWGRKLGNIFRSREETEYEYSMEKQQSS
;
A
#
# COMPACT_ATOMS: atom_id res chain seq x y z
N MET A 1 -0.21 9.12 19.14
CA MET A 1 0.58 7.87 19.28
C MET A 1 -0.26 6.61 19.49
N LEU A 2 -1.30 6.63 20.35
CA LEU A 2 -2.18 5.47 20.59
C LEU A 2 -2.75 4.78 19.33
N ILE A 3 -2.98 5.54 18.26
CA ILE A 3 -3.61 5.00 17.06
C ILE A 3 -2.66 4.10 16.24
N VAL A 4 -1.35 4.23 16.37
CA VAL A 4 -0.41 3.31 15.71
C VAL A 4 -0.57 1.88 16.24
N LEU A 5 -1.09 1.72 17.47
CA LEU A 5 -1.42 0.42 18.06
C LEU A 5 -2.74 -0.17 17.53
N ILE A 6 -3.61 0.64 16.92
CA ILE A 6 -4.87 0.14 16.34
C ILE A 6 -4.56 -0.78 15.16
N LEU A 7 -3.60 -0.43 14.31
CA LEU A 7 -3.26 -1.23 13.12
C LEU A 7 -2.82 -2.68 13.44
N PRO A 8 -1.88 -2.95 14.35
CA PRO A 8 -1.51 -4.32 14.71
C PRO A 8 -2.64 -5.07 15.43
N ILE A 9 -3.45 -4.38 16.25
CA ILE A 9 -4.64 -5.00 16.86
C ILE A 9 -5.64 -5.42 15.78
N LEU A 10 -5.88 -4.55 14.80
CA LEU A 10 -6.83 -4.79 13.72
C LEU A 10 -6.34 -5.90 12.77
N HIS A 11 -5.02 -5.98 12.56
CA HIS A 11 -4.38 -7.10 11.85
C HIS A 11 -4.51 -8.42 12.62
N ALA A 12 -4.22 -8.42 13.93
CA ALA A 12 -4.41 -9.60 14.76
C ALA A 12 -5.88 -10.04 14.75
N TRP A 13 -6.81 -9.09 14.94
CA TRP A 13 -8.24 -9.31 14.93
C TRP A 13 -8.70 -9.95 13.61
N HIS A 14 -8.30 -9.39 12.46
CA HIS A 14 -8.68 -9.93 11.15
C HIS A 14 -8.24 -11.38 10.97
N ARG A 15 -7.04 -11.74 11.46
CA ARG A 15 -6.47 -13.08 11.34
C ARG A 15 -7.29 -14.14 12.12
N TYR A 16 -7.92 -13.75 13.22
CA TYR A 16 -8.66 -14.70 14.09
C TYR A 16 -10.17 -14.75 13.81
N ASN A 17 -10.72 -13.83 13.02
CA ASN A 17 -12.17 -13.70 12.87
C ASN A 17 -12.72 -14.30 11.57
N HIS A 18 -14.00 -14.65 11.60
CA HIS A 18 -14.72 -15.18 10.44
C HIS A 18 -14.97 -14.11 9.37
N ARG A 19 -15.08 -14.54 8.10
CA ARG A 19 -15.26 -13.68 6.91
C ARG A 19 -16.38 -12.63 7.05
N ILE A 20 -17.48 -12.95 7.73
CA ILE A 20 -18.61 -12.03 7.92
C ILE A 20 -18.19 -10.83 8.77
N ILE A 21 -17.46 -11.08 9.86
CA ILE A 21 -16.93 -10.03 10.74
C ILE A 21 -15.98 -9.13 9.95
N ASN A 22 -15.18 -9.71 9.06
CA ASN A 22 -14.27 -8.94 8.22
C ASN A 22 -15.02 -7.99 7.26
N VAL A 23 -16.16 -8.42 6.70
CA VAL A 23 -17.02 -7.57 5.86
C VAL A 23 -17.66 -6.45 6.67
N ILE A 24 -18.16 -6.74 7.87
CA ILE A 24 -18.73 -5.72 8.77
C ILE A 24 -17.68 -4.66 9.11
N LEU A 25 -16.46 -5.10 9.45
CA LEU A 25 -15.33 -4.19 9.71
C LEU A 25 -14.99 -3.34 8.49
N LEU A 26 -15.04 -3.90 7.27
CA LEU A 26 -14.83 -3.12 6.04
C LEU A 26 -15.88 -2.02 5.90
N ILE A 27 -17.16 -2.33 6.12
CA ILE A 27 -18.26 -1.35 6.07
C ILE A 27 -18.04 -0.25 7.11
N ILE A 28 -17.65 -0.61 8.34
CA ILE A 28 -17.31 0.36 9.39
C ILE A 28 -16.15 1.25 8.93
N CYS A 29 -15.09 0.68 8.34
CA CYS A 29 -13.97 1.46 7.82
C CYS A 29 -14.39 2.45 6.73
N ILE A 30 -15.32 2.06 5.84
CA ILE A 30 -15.88 2.94 4.81
C ILE A 30 -16.64 4.11 5.45
N LEU A 31 -17.54 3.81 6.39
CA LEU A 31 -18.32 4.83 7.09
C LEU A 31 -17.43 5.78 7.89
N MET A 32 -16.44 5.25 8.61
CA MET A 32 -15.46 6.05 9.35
C MET A 32 -14.61 6.91 8.43
N SER A 33 -14.15 6.38 7.28
CA SER A 33 -13.37 7.15 6.32
C SER A 33 -14.18 8.29 5.69
N TYR A 34 -15.49 8.12 5.53
CA TYR A 34 -16.40 9.17 5.05
C TYR A 34 -16.65 10.23 6.12
N ALA A 35 -16.88 9.82 7.37
CA ALA A 35 -17.12 10.73 8.49
C ALA A 35 -15.85 11.46 8.98
N ALA A 36 -14.67 10.93 8.65
CA ALA A 36 -13.39 11.47 9.05
C ALA A 36 -13.00 12.70 8.20
N ASP A 37 -13.65 13.83 8.44
CA ASP A 37 -13.41 15.07 7.68
C ASP A 37 -11.91 15.48 7.66
N ARG A 38 -11.31 15.69 8.84
CA ARG A 38 -9.89 16.11 8.97
C ARG A 38 -8.95 15.05 9.55
N ASN A 39 -9.49 13.92 10.01
CA ASN A 39 -8.67 12.91 10.67
C ASN A 39 -8.01 11.98 9.63
N LEU A 40 -6.79 12.35 9.19
CA LEU A 40 -6.00 11.61 8.20
C LEU A 40 -5.86 10.12 8.54
N ILE A 41 -5.73 9.80 9.82
CA ILE A 41 -5.56 8.43 10.28
C ILE A 41 -6.78 7.56 9.94
N LEU A 42 -7.98 8.05 10.22
CA LEU A 42 -9.23 7.33 9.93
C LEU A 42 -9.42 7.14 8.42
N LYS A 43 -8.97 8.12 7.63
CA LYS A 43 -8.91 8.02 6.17
C LYS A 43 -7.95 6.90 5.70
N TYR A 44 -6.81 6.72 6.36
CA TYR A 44 -5.85 5.65 6.03
C TYR A 44 -6.26 4.25 6.55
N LEU A 45 -7.23 4.17 7.47
CA LEU A 45 -7.73 2.90 7.99
C LEU A 45 -8.37 2.03 6.91
N LEU A 46 -9.15 2.66 6.01
CA LEU A 46 -9.81 1.99 4.89
C LEU A 46 -8.83 1.35 3.89
N PRO A 47 -7.87 2.08 3.28
CA PRO A 47 -6.92 1.47 2.35
C PRO A 47 -6.03 0.43 3.03
N PHE A 48 -5.67 0.61 4.30
CA PHE A 48 -4.99 -0.42 5.08
C PHE A 48 -5.81 -1.71 5.16
N TYR A 49 -7.09 -1.60 5.55
CA TYR A 49 -7.96 -2.76 5.73
C TYR A 49 -8.31 -3.45 4.40
N ILE A 50 -8.49 -2.67 3.32
CA ILE A 50 -8.62 -3.22 1.96
C ILE A 50 -7.39 -4.04 1.61
N GLY A 51 -6.19 -3.47 1.79
CA GLY A 51 -4.93 -4.16 1.48
C GLY A 51 -4.74 -5.46 2.28
N LEU A 52 -5.21 -5.46 3.54
CA LEU A 52 -5.15 -6.60 4.43
C LEU A 52 -6.14 -7.70 4.05
N SER A 53 -7.35 -7.33 3.63
CA SER A 53 -8.41 -8.26 3.23
C SER A 53 -8.20 -8.84 1.82
N LEU A 54 -7.50 -8.11 0.95
CA LEU A 54 -7.34 -8.44 -0.47
C LEU A 54 -6.87 -9.88 -0.77
N PRO A 55 -5.86 -10.43 -0.05
CA PRO A 55 -5.37 -11.78 -0.31
C PRO A 55 -6.42 -12.87 -0.06
N GLU A 56 -7.32 -12.68 0.91
CA GLU A 56 -8.36 -13.66 1.25
C GLU A 56 -9.38 -13.84 0.13
N TYR A 57 -9.74 -12.73 -0.52
CA TYR A 57 -10.71 -12.71 -1.61
C TYR A 57 -10.10 -12.98 -2.98
N ARG A 58 -8.77 -13.16 -3.08
CA ARG A 58 -8.09 -13.41 -4.36
C ARG A 58 -8.65 -14.61 -5.11
N LYS A 59 -8.92 -15.73 -4.41
CA LYS A 59 -9.50 -16.94 -5.03
C LYS A 59 -10.91 -16.68 -5.57
N PHE A 60 -11.74 -16.04 -4.76
CA PHE A 60 -13.09 -15.64 -5.17
C PHE A 60 -13.05 -14.78 -6.44
N PHE A 61 -12.19 -13.76 -6.48
CA PHE A 61 -12.05 -12.91 -7.66
C PHE A 61 -11.41 -13.62 -8.86
N SER A 62 -10.49 -14.55 -8.64
CA SER A 62 -9.91 -15.36 -9.73
C SER A 62 -10.93 -16.30 -10.36
N ASP A 63 -11.91 -16.79 -9.60
CA ASP A 63 -12.97 -17.65 -10.12
C ASP A 63 -13.98 -16.85 -10.96
N LEU A 64 -14.29 -15.61 -10.56
CA LEU A 64 -15.11 -14.68 -11.37
C LEU A 64 -14.44 -14.24 -12.68
N TYR A 65 -13.12 -14.43 -12.83
CA TYR A 65 -12.34 -14.03 -14.01
C TYR A 65 -12.74 -14.78 -15.29
N GLN A 66 -13.49 -15.88 -15.21
CA GLN A 66 -13.95 -16.62 -16.38
C GLN A 66 -14.82 -15.77 -17.35
N TYR A 67 -15.28 -14.59 -16.91
CA TYR A 67 -16.14 -13.71 -17.70
C TYR A 67 -15.49 -12.33 -17.96
N PRO A 68 -15.08 -12.00 -19.20
CA PRO A 68 -14.36 -10.76 -19.51
C PRO A 68 -15.18 -9.48 -19.22
N ARG A 69 -16.52 -9.57 -19.28
CA ARG A 69 -17.42 -8.45 -18.94
C ARG A 69 -17.39 -8.12 -17.44
N ILE A 70 -17.20 -9.13 -16.59
CA ILE A 70 -17.10 -8.95 -15.13
C ILE A 70 -15.79 -8.24 -14.79
N HIS A 71 -14.71 -8.54 -15.50
CA HIS A 71 -13.43 -7.84 -15.33
C HIS A 71 -13.55 -6.33 -15.61
N ALA A 72 -14.16 -5.95 -16.74
CA ALA A 72 -14.35 -4.54 -17.09
C ALA A 72 -15.22 -3.82 -16.06
N LEU A 73 -16.30 -4.47 -15.61
CA LEU A 73 -17.20 -3.93 -14.60
C LEU A 73 -16.52 -3.76 -13.24
N PHE A 74 -15.71 -4.73 -12.82
CA PHE A 74 -14.97 -4.66 -11.56
C PHE A 74 -13.84 -3.63 -11.61
N SER A 75 -13.12 -3.55 -12.74
CA SER A 75 -12.08 -2.52 -12.95
C SER A 75 -12.70 -1.14 -12.92
N GLY A 76 -13.84 -0.95 -13.60
CA GLY A 76 -14.61 0.30 -13.55
C GLY A 76 -15.09 0.62 -12.15
N ALA A 77 -15.65 -0.35 -11.43
CA ALA A 77 -16.07 -0.18 -10.03
C ALA A 77 -14.90 0.16 -9.10
N ALA A 78 -13.73 -0.45 -9.29
CA ALA A 78 -12.51 -0.13 -8.54
C ALA A 78 -12.06 1.31 -8.80
N VAL A 79 -12.06 1.76 -10.07
CA VAL A 79 -11.74 3.15 -10.43
C VAL A 79 -12.73 4.13 -9.81
N VAL A 80 -14.04 3.86 -9.92
CA VAL A 80 -15.09 4.72 -9.34
C VAL A 80 -15.00 4.75 -7.82
N GLY A 81 -14.78 3.60 -7.18
CA GLY A 81 -14.61 3.49 -5.73
C GLY A 81 -13.38 4.25 -5.25
N LEU A 82 -12.24 4.12 -5.94
CA LEU A 82 -11.04 4.90 -5.65
C LEU A 82 -11.23 6.38 -5.89
N LEU A 83 -11.99 6.77 -6.91
CA LEU A 83 -12.31 8.17 -7.18
C LEU A 83 -13.14 8.78 -6.05
N ALA A 84 -14.19 8.07 -5.61
CA ALA A 84 -15.01 8.47 -4.48
C ALA A 84 -14.20 8.57 -3.17
N CYS A 85 -13.29 7.62 -2.92
CA CYS A 85 -12.40 7.66 -1.77
C CYS A 85 -11.36 8.80 -1.88
N SER A 86 -10.81 9.05 -3.07
CA SER A 86 -9.82 10.11 -3.27
C SER A 86 -10.42 11.50 -3.06
N HIS A 87 -11.71 11.66 -3.37
CA HIS A 87 -12.44 12.91 -3.15
C HIS A 87 -12.52 13.25 -1.65
N SER A 88 -12.78 12.27 -0.79
CA SER A 88 -12.81 12.50 0.66
C SER A 88 -11.41 12.62 1.26
N MET A 89 -10.39 11.97 0.68
CA MET A 89 -9.05 11.93 1.26
C MET A 89 -8.15 13.10 0.90
N ILE A 90 -8.24 13.62 -0.32
CA ILE A 90 -7.26 14.54 -0.90
C ILE A 90 -7.89 15.94 -1.04
N VAL A 91 -7.71 16.76 0.00
CA VAL A 91 -8.45 18.02 0.21
C VAL A 91 -8.04 19.15 -0.76
N ARG A 92 -7.08 18.96 -1.66
CA ARG A 92 -6.53 20.10 -2.43
C ARG A 92 -6.07 19.85 -3.86
N ASP A 93 -6.28 18.65 -4.40
CA ASP A 93 -5.81 18.33 -5.75
C ASP A 93 -6.89 18.59 -6.80
N SER A 94 -6.47 18.76 -8.05
CA SER A 94 -7.38 18.93 -9.17
C SER A 94 -8.17 17.65 -9.45
N PHE A 95 -9.34 17.77 -10.09
CA PHE A 95 -10.16 16.60 -10.40
C PHE A 95 -9.42 15.62 -11.32
N GLU A 96 -8.64 16.14 -12.26
CA GLU A 96 -7.83 15.39 -13.21
C GLU A 96 -6.78 14.54 -12.50
N PHE A 97 -6.14 15.08 -11.46
CA PHE A 97 -5.16 14.35 -10.68
C PHE A 97 -5.80 13.19 -9.90
N ARG A 98 -6.95 13.45 -9.25
CA ARG A 98 -7.74 12.40 -8.58
C ARG A 98 -8.18 11.32 -9.55
N LEU A 99 -8.64 11.71 -10.73
CA LEU A 99 -9.05 10.79 -11.79
C LEU A 99 -7.88 9.92 -12.24
N ALA A 100 -6.72 10.53 -12.51
CA ALA A 100 -5.51 9.82 -12.90
C ALA A 100 -5.11 8.78 -11.83
N ILE A 101 -4.99 9.18 -10.57
CA ILE A 101 -4.66 8.26 -9.46
C ILE A 101 -5.67 7.11 -9.38
N SER A 102 -6.96 7.41 -9.51
CA SER A 102 -8.02 6.40 -9.39
C SER A 102 -7.99 5.41 -10.53
N ILE A 103 -7.69 5.87 -11.75
CA ILE A 103 -7.48 5.01 -12.92
C ILE A 103 -6.27 4.10 -12.69
N PHE A 104 -5.10 4.67 -12.36
CA PHE A 104 -3.89 3.88 -12.16
C PHE A 104 -4.01 2.91 -10.98
N GLY A 105 -4.59 3.35 -9.87
CA GLY A 105 -4.86 2.52 -8.70
C GLY A 105 -5.84 1.39 -9.00
N GLY A 106 -6.93 1.68 -9.72
CA GLY A 106 -7.94 0.69 -10.10
C GLY A 106 -7.40 -0.34 -11.07
N LEU A 107 -6.59 0.09 -12.04
CA LEU A 107 -5.88 -0.80 -12.95
C LEU A 107 -4.89 -1.69 -12.20
N THR A 108 -4.11 -1.12 -11.27
CA THR A 108 -3.15 -1.89 -10.46
C THR A 108 -3.88 -2.91 -9.59
N LEU A 109 -4.95 -2.52 -8.91
CA LEU A 109 -5.77 -3.40 -8.07
C LEU A 109 -6.36 -4.55 -8.88
N SER A 110 -6.88 -4.24 -10.08
CA SER A 110 -7.40 -5.24 -11.01
C SER A 110 -6.31 -6.21 -11.46
N CYS A 111 -5.10 -5.71 -11.74
CA CYS A 111 -3.97 -6.56 -12.09
C CYS A 111 -3.53 -7.50 -10.96
N VAL A 112 -3.60 -7.04 -9.71
CA VAL A 112 -3.26 -7.85 -8.52
C VAL A 112 -4.32 -8.94 -8.29
N LEU A 113 -5.59 -8.61 -8.44
CA LEU A 113 -6.69 -9.53 -8.19
C LEU A 113 -6.85 -10.59 -9.28
N PHE A 114 -6.73 -10.21 -10.55
CA PHE A 114 -7.05 -11.09 -11.68
C PHE A 114 -5.82 -11.76 -12.31
N GLY A 115 -4.61 -11.23 -12.10
CA GLY A 115 -3.36 -11.97 -12.28
C GLY A 115 -3.01 -12.49 -13.68
N ARG A 116 -3.71 -12.08 -14.75
CA ARG A 116 -3.56 -12.70 -16.09
C ARG A 116 -3.51 -11.75 -17.29
N ASN A 117 -3.45 -10.43 -17.06
CA ASN A 117 -3.41 -9.44 -18.14
C ASN A 117 -1.97 -9.05 -18.54
N TYR A 118 -1.80 -8.39 -19.69
CA TYR A 118 -0.51 -7.87 -20.14
C TYR A 118 0.17 -6.98 -19.08
N LEU A 119 -0.63 -6.16 -18.38
CA LEU A 119 -0.16 -5.34 -17.26
C LEU A 119 0.36 -6.19 -16.07
N HIS A 120 -0.21 -7.37 -15.83
CA HIS A 120 0.31 -8.29 -14.84
C HIS A 120 1.72 -8.76 -15.22
N LYS A 121 1.94 -9.15 -16.49
CA LYS A 121 3.27 -9.51 -16.99
C LYS A 121 4.27 -8.37 -16.85
N LEU A 122 3.84 -7.13 -17.07
CA LEU A 122 4.68 -5.95 -16.85
C LEU A 122 5.04 -5.77 -15.37
N LEU A 123 4.07 -5.96 -14.47
CA LEU A 123 4.29 -5.93 -13.00
C LEU A 123 5.21 -7.06 -12.53
N GLU A 124 5.20 -8.20 -13.22
CA GLU A 124 6.09 -9.32 -12.94
C GLU A 124 7.52 -9.13 -13.46
N HIS A 125 7.78 -8.10 -14.26
CA HIS A 125 9.11 -7.83 -14.78
C HIS A 125 10.11 -7.61 -13.63
N LYS A 126 11.33 -8.12 -13.80
CA LYS A 126 12.38 -8.13 -12.75
C LYS A 126 12.62 -6.73 -12.18
N SER A 127 12.72 -5.72 -13.04
CA SER A 127 12.95 -4.33 -12.61
C SER A 127 11.80 -3.77 -11.78
N VAL A 128 10.55 -4.07 -12.15
CA VAL A 128 9.36 -3.62 -11.42
C VAL A 128 9.26 -4.32 -10.06
N ARG A 129 9.58 -5.61 -9.99
CA ARG A 129 9.69 -6.34 -8.72
C ARG A 129 10.78 -5.77 -7.82
N VAL A 130 11.92 -5.38 -8.38
CA VAL A 130 13.01 -4.72 -7.63
C VAL A 130 12.53 -3.38 -7.08
N MET A 131 11.88 -2.55 -7.90
CA MET A 131 11.27 -1.29 -7.46
C MET A 131 10.22 -1.51 -6.38
N GLY A 132 9.38 -2.53 -6.51
CA GLY A 132 8.37 -2.89 -5.52
C GLY A 132 8.98 -3.24 -4.16
N LYS A 133 10.12 -3.95 -4.14
CA LYS A 133 10.83 -4.30 -2.90
C LYS A 133 11.37 -3.08 -2.15
N MET A 134 11.86 -2.06 -2.86
CA MET A 134 12.39 -0.84 -2.24
C MET A 134 11.37 0.28 -2.11
N SER A 135 10.10 0.03 -2.48
CA SER A 135 9.04 1.04 -2.51
C SER A 135 8.78 1.69 -1.14
N TYR A 136 8.91 0.91 -0.06
CA TYR A 136 8.76 1.41 1.30
C TYR A 136 9.87 2.40 1.67
N SER A 137 11.13 2.00 1.48
CA SER A 137 12.29 2.87 1.65
C SER A 137 12.20 4.14 0.78
N PHE A 138 11.77 4.00 -0.48
CA PHE A 138 11.55 5.13 -1.37
C PHE A 138 10.51 6.10 -0.80
N TYR A 139 9.33 5.59 -0.38
CA TYR A 139 8.26 6.39 0.18
C TYR A 139 8.71 7.20 1.41
N LEU A 140 9.47 6.59 2.31
CA LEU A 140 9.99 7.27 3.51
C LEU A 140 10.98 8.39 3.17
N LEU A 141 11.88 8.12 2.23
CA LEU A 141 13.00 9.02 1.93
C LEU A 141 12.64 10.12 0.93
N HIS A 142 11.67 9.87 0.05
CA HIS A 142 11.35 10.75 -1.08
C HIS A 142 11.05 12.18 -0.63
N TRP A 143 10.24 12.35 0.42
CA TRP A 143 9.91 13.67 0.93
C TRP A 143 11.14 14.44 1.43
N GLY A 144 12.02 13.77 2.18
CA GLY A 144 13.26 14.39 2.67
C GLY A 144 14.20 14.79 1.53
N VAL A 145 14.38 13.91 0.55
CA VAL A 145 15.17 14.19 -0.65
C VAL A 145 14.58 15.35 -1.44
N LEU A 146 13.26 15.36 -1.65
CA LEU A 146 12.55 16.43 -2.36
C LEU A 146 12.76 17.78 -1.68
N VAL A 147 12.59 17.86 -0.35
CA VAL A 147 12.77 19.11 0.42
C VAL A 147 14.20 19.64 0.31
N ILE A 148 15.20 18.78 0.49
CA ILE A 148 16.62 19.17 0.38
C ILE A 148 16.90 19.66 -1.04
N THR A 149 16.56 18.86 -2.04
CA THR A 149 16.84 19.19 -3.45
C THR A 149 16.14 20.48 -3.87
N CYS A 150 14.88 20.68 -3.46
CA CYS A 150 14.12 21.89 -3.76
C CYS A 150 14.75 23.12 -3.10
N SER A 151 15.20 22.99 -1.84
CA SER A 151 15.87 24.07 -1.11
C SER A 151 17.16 24.50 -1.80
N GLU A 152 17.95 23.55 -2.30
CA GLU A 152 19.18 23.86 -3.05
C GLU A 152 18.86 24.50 -4.41
N PHE A 153 17.84 24.02 -5.12
CA PHE A 153 17.43 24.63 -6.40
C PHE A 153 16.93 26.07 -6.24
N ILE A 154 16.19 26.38 -5.18
CA ILE A 154 15.72 27.75 -4.89
C ILE A 154 16.88 28.69 -4.55
N ARG A 155 18.01 28.17 -4.02
CA ARG A 155 19.22 28.97 -3.81
C ARG A 155 19.95 29.29 -5.12
N LEU A 156 19.83 28.41 -6.11
CA LEU A 156 20.54 28.53 -7.40
C LEU A 156 19.73 29.27 -8.47
N ILE A 157 18.40 29.18 -8.42
CA ILE A 157 17.48 29.74 -9.43
C ILE A 157 16.59 30.79 -8.77
N SER A 158 16.43 31.94 -9.43
CA SER A 158 15.51 32.98 -8.97
C SER A 158 14.07 32.45 -8.89
N LEU A 159 13.38 32.79 -7.80
CA LEU A 159 11.95 32.50 -7.62
C LEU A 159 11.10 32.99 -8.80
N GLN A 160 11.49 34.10 -9.45
CA GLN A 160 10.76 34.63 -10.60
C GLN A 160 10.80 33.69 -11.80
N ASP A 161 11.91 32.99 -12.02
CA ASP A 161 12.08 32.08 -13.16
C ASP A 161 11.32 30.77 -12.91
N ILE A 162 11.30 30.30 -11.66
CA ILE A 162 10.50 29.14 -11.24
C ILE A 162 9.01 29.38 -11.52
N VAL A 163 8.51 30.57 -11.18
CA VAL A 163 7.09 30.93 -11.37
C VAL A 163 6.74 31.09 -12.85
N LYS A 164 7.68 31.55 -13.69
CA LYS A 164 7.47 31.67 -15.15
C LYS A 164 7.39 30.32 -15.85
N THR A 165 8.16 29.33 -15.40
CA THR A 165 8.23 28.01 -16.04
C THR A 165 8.00 26.85 -15.05
N PRO A 166 6.80 26.75 -14.43
CA PRO A 166 6.53 25.79 -13.37
C PRO A 166 6.57 24.33 -13.84
N LEU A 167 6.19 24.06 -15.10
CA LEU A 167 6.23 22.72 -15.69
C LEU A 167 7.67 22.25 -15.90
N LEU A 168 8.53 23.11 -16.43
CA LEU A 168 9.95 22.79 -16.64
C LEU A 168 10.64 22.55 -15.29
N PHE A 169 10.37 23.41 -14.30
CA PHE A 169 10.91 23.23 -12.95
C PHE A 169 10.45 21.91 -12.33
N SER A 170 9.15 21.59 -12.39
CA SER A 170 8.59 20.33 -11.90
C SER A 170 9.22 19.12 -12.59
N PHE A 171 9.45 19.19 -13.90
CA PHE A 171 10.06 18.13 -14.67
C PHE A 171 11.53 17.91 -14.29
N VAL A 172 12.32 18.97 -14.18
CA VAL A 172 13.71 18.90 -13.73
C VAL A 172 13.77 18.36 -12.30
N MET A 173 12.92 18.86 -11.41
CA MET A 173 12.82 18.36 -10.04
C MET A 173 12.50 16.86 -10.00
N ALA A 174 11.57 16.37 -10.83
CA ALA A 174 11.26 14.94 -10.91
C ALA A 174 12.48 14.12 -11.42
N ILE A 175 13.15 14.60 -12.47
CA ILE A 175 14.34 13.96 -13.04
C ILE A 175 15.50 13.88 -12.04
N VAL A 176 15.65 14.86 -11.15
CA VAL A 176 16.73 14.85 -10.16
C VAL A 176 16.33 14.05 -8.92
N THR A 177 15.15 14.32 -8.37
CA THR A 177 14.75 13.77 -7.07
C THR A 177 14.40 12.29 -7.14
N ILE A 178 13.78 11.81 -8.21
CA ILE A 178 13.39 10.39 -8.33
C ILE A 178 14.64 9.50 -8.34
N PRO A 179 15.64 9.69 -9.24
CA PRO A 179 16.85 8.86 -9.24
C PRO A 179 17.64 8.96 -7.95
N LEU A 180 17.78 10.17 -7.39
CA LEU A 180 18.50 10.36 -6.13
C LEU A 180 17.81 9.58 -4.99
N THR A 181 16.49 9.67 -4.91
CA THR A 181 15.70 8.90 -3.94
C THR A 181 15.87 7.40 -4.19
N LEU A 182 15.83 6.93 -5.44
CA LEU A 182 15.99 5.50 -5.75
C LEU A 182 17.37 4.97 -5.32
N ILE A 183 18.44 5.75 -5.50
CA ILE A 183 19.79 5.37 -5.08
C ILE A 183 19.85 5.24 -3.55
N ILE A 184 19.35 6.25 -2.82
CA ILE A 184 19.37 6.24 -1.35
C ILE A 184 18.44 5.14 -0.81
N ALA A 185 17.26 4.98 -1.40
CA ALA A 185 16.29 3.94 -1.03
C ALA A 185 16.82 2.54 -1.30
N TRP A 186 17.60 2.33 -2.37
CA TRP A 186 18.29 1.07 -2.60
C TRP A 186 19.28 0.77 -1.48
N GLY A 187 20.07 1.75 -1.06
CA GLY A 187 20.96 1.62 0.10
C GLY A 187 20.20 1.28 1.38
N GLY A 188 19.17 2.06 1.71
CA GLY A 188 18.32 1.82 2.88
C GLY A 188 17.67 0.43 2.87
N TYR A 189 17.20 -0.01 1.69
CA TYR A 189 16.64 -1.33 1.51
C TYR A 189 17.67 -2.44 1.80
N GLN A 190 18.87 -2.36 1.22
CA GLN A 190 19.90 -3.40 1.36
C GLN A 190 20.47 -3.48 2.78
N TYR A 191 20.70 -2.33 3.43
CA TYR A 191 21.42 -2.28 4.70
C TYR A 191 20.52 -2.24 5.94
N ILE A 192 19.26 -1.82 5.80
CA ILE A 192 18.34 -1.65 6.95
C ILE A 192 17.12 -2.54 6.78
N GLU A 193 16.36 -2.36 5.69
CA GLU A 193 15.06 -3.01 5.53
C GLU A 193 15.19 -4.54 5.37
N TYR A 194 16.05 -4.98 4.45
CA TYR A 194 16.21 -6.39 4.12
C TYR A 194 16.75 -7.24 5.29
N PRO A 195 17.79 -6.81 6.04
CA PRO A 195 18.23 -7.50 7.25
C PRO A 195 17.13 -7.60 8.32
N CYS A 196 16.39 -6.51 8.56
CA CYS A 196 15.28 -6.49 9.50
C CYS A 196 14.16 -7.48 9.11
N ILE A 197 13.83 -7.59 7.81
CA ILE A 197 12.86 -8.57 7.32
C ILE A 197 13.35 -10.01 7.57
N ILE A 198 14.65 -10.29 7.38
CA ILE A 198 15.22 -11.62 7.65
C ILE A 198 15.13 -11.92 9.15
N TRP A 199 15.53 -10.99 10.00
CA TRP A 199 15.50 -11.16 11.45
C TRP A 199 14.07 -11.34 11.98
N GLY A 200 13.12 -10.53 11.48
CA GLY A 200 11.70 -10.67 11.82
C GLY A 200 11.13 -12.04 11.44
N ARG A 201 11.49 -12.57 10.26
CA ARG A 201 11.09 -13.93 9.84
C ARG A 201 11.69 -15.01 10.73
N LYS A 202 12.96 -14.89 11.10
CA LYS A 202 13.62 -15.84 12.01
C LYS A 202 12.94 -15.87 13.38
N LEU A 203 12.67 -14.71 13.96
CA LEU A 203 11.96 -14.59 15.24
C LEU A 203 10.55 -15.19 15.15
N GLY A 204 9.79 -14.86 14.11
CA GLY A 204 8.43 -15.39 13.92
C GLY A 204 8.37 -16.91 13.83
N ASN A 205 9.36 -17.54 13.17
CA ASN A 205 9.43 -19.00 13.08
C ASN A 205 9.72 -19.64 14.45
N ILE A 206 10.59 -19.03 15.27
CA ILE A 206 10.91 -19.52 16.62
C ILE A 206 9.67 -19.50 17.52
N PHE A 207 8.89 -18.42 17.49
CA PHE A 207 7.66 -18.33 18.27
C PHE A 207 6.62 -19.35 17.81
N ARG A 208 6.46 -19.52 16.49
CA ARG A 208 5.51 -20.50 15.94
C ARG A 208 5.88 -21.95 16.29
N SER A 209 7.15 -22.33 16.19
CA SER A 209 7.58 -23.68 16.60
C SER A 209 7.30 -23.96 18.07
N ARG A 210 7.41 -22.93 18.93
CA ARG A 210 7.14 -23.07 20.37
C ARG A 210 5.66 -23.30 20.66
N GLU A 211 4.77 -22.60 19.95
CA GLU A 211 3.31 -22.81 20.05
C GLU A 211 2.90 -24.21 19.57
N GLU A 212 3.49 -24.70 18.48
CA GLU A 212 3.21 -26.05 17.95
C GLU A 212 3.66 -27.14 18.95
N THR A 213 4.83 -26.99 19.60
CA THR A 213 5.31 -27.93 20.63
C THR A 213 4.48 -27.88 21.92
N GLU A 214 4.06 -26.70 22.38
CA GLU A 214 3.20 -26.57 23.57
C GLU A 214 1.80 -27.16 23.33
N TYR A 215 1.27 -27.03 22.10
CA TYR A 215 0.00 -27.64 21.71
C TYR A 215 0.08 -29.17 21.69
N GLU A 216 1.10 -29.75 21.05
CA GLU A 216 1.33 -31.21 21.02
C GLU A 216 1.44 -31.80 22.44
N TYR A 217 2.22 -31.15 23.32
CA TYR A 217 2.36 -31.58 24.71
C TYR A 217 1.03 -31.55 25.50
N SER A 218 0.17 -30.56 25.22
CA SER A 218 -1.14 -30.46 25.87
C SER A 218 -2.12 -31.55 25.42
N MET A 219 -2.03 -32.00 24.17
CA MET A 219 -2.84 -33.08 23.59
C MET A 219 -2.41 -34.45 24.12
N GLU A 220 -1.10 -34.71 24.24
CA GLU A 220 -0.59 -35.96 24.84
C GLU A 220 -1.04 -36.10 26.31
N LYS A 221 -1.00 -35.01 27.08
CA LYS A 221 -1.42 -35.02 28.47
C LYS A 221 -2.91 -35.36 28.63
N GLN A 222 -3.77 -34.85 27.75
CA GLN A 222 -5.21 -35.15 27.73
C GLN A 222 -5.53 -36.59 27.33
N GLN A 223 -4.70 -37.25 26.53
CA GLN A 223 -4.89 -38.66 26.16
C GLN A 223 -4.38 -39.64 27.22
N SER A 224 -3.46 -39.18 28.08
CA SER A 224 -2.89 -39.97 29.18
C SER A 224 -3.68 -39.93 30.51
N SER A 225 -4.75 -39.12 30.57
CA SER A 225 -5.66 -38.98 31.72
C SER A 225 -7.01 -39.63 31.43
#